data_AF-A0A926XDP2-F1
#
_entry.id   AF-A0A926XDP2-F1
#
_cell.length_a   1.000
_cell.length_b   1.000
_cell.length_c   1.000
_cell.angle_alpha   90.00
_cell.angle_beta   90.00
_cell.angle_gamma   90.00
#
_symmetry.space_group_name_H-M   'P 1'
#
loop_
_entity.id
_entity.type
_entity.pdbx_description
1 polymer ?
#
loop_
_entity_poly.entity_id
_entity_poly.type
_entity_poly.pdbx_seq_one_letter_code
_entity_poly.pdbx_strand_id
1 'polypeptide(L)'
;MTQIAEQSPNKLVLRQNYVSFGRVFREILVTGIGVGFLLWTGPAKLNCQRIELTQVTCQLSKPGWLGLGVWQNTPIRNLQAVELTTNVDDGVFYQVLLQTSEGEVPLREYKTSGLDNTQESVDRINTFLKDPTANRLSIAQVDWLQWSGLLPCMFFLVGINALYVSLLSIRSKLIESYCIDQTQNRLTYQYGSLWRQRQEHYDFSDIHRVILDVDPWAKVRLFVEMRSGELLCLCGQAHPSVKSPWEGAEWQQVQPIADEVSRRVYCPWQLALGFGQTWIDKYVAPNPYAKVTAQWLKANVQSSKVWVFDRSGHCIISQDSNTVKTYTLRDFVDVQVQLTPSRRLVPKEDGDGDKFYDVNYQIVLVLTSKRQVAIQYYSSREYNWEPESGKQATAQVRAEETAQRIRQYVRKD
;
A
#
# COMPACT_ATOMS: atom_id res chain seq x y z
N MET A 1 -11.13 0.88 1.78
CA MET A 1 -12.25 1.58 2.44
C MET A 1 -13.59 1.17 1.81
N THR A 2 -14.58 0.77 2.62
CA THR A 2 -15.95 0.52 2.18
C THR A 2 -16.65 1.83 1.88
N GLN A 3 -17.34 1.93 0.75
CA GLN A 3 -18.12 3.11 0.37
C GLN A 3 -19.54 2.67 -0.01
N ILE A 4 -20.51 3.54 0.26
CA ILE A 4 -21.87 3.39 -0.25
C ILE A 4 -21.82 3.69 -1.75
N ALA A 5 -22.00 2.65 -2.57
CA ALA A 5 -21.96 2.77 -4.02
C ALA A 5 -23.32 3.14 -4.62
N GLU A 6 -24.40 2.66 -4.02
CA GLU A 6 -25.78 2.94 -4.42
C GLU A 6 -26.67 2.92 -3.18
N GLN A 7 -27.54 3.91 -3.04
CA GLN A 7 -28.53 3.95 -1.96
C GLN A 7 -29.87 4.41 -2.53
N SER A 8 -30.87 3.55 -2.45
CA SER A 8 -32.27 3.84 -2.75
C SER A 8 -33.14 3.42 -1.56
N PRO A 9 -34.44 3.76 -1.49
CA PRO A 9 -35.29 3.35 -0.37
C PRO A 9 -35.21 1.85 -0.08
N ASN A 10 -35.19 1.01 -1.12
CA ASN A 10 -35.24 -0.44 -0.95
C ASN A 10 -33.91 -1.16 -1.19
N LYS A 11 -32.87 -0.46 -1.64
CA LYS A 11 -31.58 -1.07 -1.98
C LYS A 11 -30.40 -0.30 -1.39
N LEU A 12 -29.47 -1.00 -0.75
CA LEU A 12 -28.17 -0.48 -0.33
C LEU A 12 -27.07 -1.35 -0.92
N VAL A 13 -26.17 -0.75 -1.69
CA VAL A 13 -25.00 -1.42 -2.25
C VAL A 13 -23.75 -0.85 -1.60
N LEU A 14 -23.05 -1.69 -0.86
CA LEU A 14 -21.74 -1.40 -0.29
C LEU A 14 -20.68 -2.00 -1.22
N ARG A 15 -19.68 -1.21 -1.60
CA ARG A 15 -18.53 -1.68 -2.37
C ARG A 15 -17.24 -1.43 -1.60
N GLN A 16 -16.40 -2.44 -1.50
CA GLN A 16 -15.03 -2.28 -1.05
C GLN A 16 -14.12 -2.04 -2.25
N ASN A 17 -13.59 -0.82 -2.37
CA ASN A 17 -12.70 -0.50 -3.47
C ASN A 17 -11.24 -0.74 -3.04
N TYR A 18 -10.67 -1.89 -3.43
CA TYR A 18 -9.36 -2.36 -2.97
C TYR A 18 -8.20 -2.01 -3.93
N VAL A 19 -8.51 -1.46 -5.10
CA VAL A 19 -7.54 -1.10 -6.13
C VAL A 19 -7.68 0.38 -6.43
N SER A 20 -6.78 1.20 -5.90
CA SER A 20 -6.55 2.50 -6.51
C SER A 20 -5.94 2.24 -7.87
N PHE A 21 -6.75 2.37 -8.92
CA PHE A 21 -6.30 2.32 -10.31
C PHE A 21 -5.06 3.22 -10.51
N GLY A 22 -4.99 4.33 -9.77
CA GLY A 22 -3.83 5.22 -9.71
C GLY A 22 -2.52 4.57 -9.28
N ARG A 23 -2.51 3.57 -8.38
CA ARG A 23 -1.25 2.89 -8.00
C ARG A 23 -0.70 2.08 -9.17
N VAL A 24 -1.53 1.26 -9.81
CA VAL A 24 -1.13 0.45 -10.98
C VAL A 24 -0.71 1.36 -12.14
N PHE A 25 -1.50 2.41 -12.40
CA PHE A 25 -1.19 3.38 -13.45
C PHE A 25 0.15 4.09 -13.21
N ARG A 26 0.44 4.49 -11.96
CA ARG A 26 1.71 5.10 -11.59
C ARG A 26 2.89 4.16 -11.82
N GLU A 27 2.78 2.89 -11.43
CA GLU A 27 3.87 1.91 -11.67
C GLU A 27 4.11 1.68 -13.17
N ILE A 28 3.03 1.59 -13.97
CA ILE A 28 3.13 1.47 -15.44
C ILE A 28 3.79 2.71 -16.04
N LEU A 29 3.39 3.90 -15.60
CA LEU A 29 3.90 5.17 -16.14
C LEU A 29 5.39 5.36 -15.82
N VAL A 30 5.81 5.06 -14.59
CA VAL A 30 7.23 5.12 -14.19
C VAL A 30 8.06 4.11 -14.97
N THR A 31 7.58 2.88 -15.11
CA THR A 31 8.28 1.83 -15.88
C THR A 31 8.36 2.21 -17.36
N GLY A 32 7.27 2.69 -17.94
CA GLY A 32 7.20 3.09 -19.34
C GLY A 32 8.11 4.26 -19.67
N ILE A 33 8.17 5.28 -18.81
CA ILE A 33 9.09 6.41 -18.98
C ILE A 33 10.54 5.94 -18.87
N GLY A 34 10.84 5.07 -17.89
CA GLY A 34 12.18 4.49 -17.73
C GLY A 34 12.64 3.76 -19.00
N VAL A 35 11.79 2.90 -19.57
CA VAL A 35 12.10 2.18 -20.82
C VAL A 35 12.23 3.16 -22.01
N GLY A 36 11.35 4.16 -22.10
CA GLY A 36 11.41 5.17 -23.17
C GLY A 36 12.71 5.98 -23.18
N PHE A 37 13.19 6.39 -21.99
CA PHE A 37 14.45 7.14 -21.86
C PHE A 37 15.66 6.30 -22.28
N LEU A 38 15.60 4.98 -22.07
CA LEU A 38 16.68 4.06 -22.41
C LEU A 38 16.80 3.80 -23.91
N LEU A 39 15.69 3.84 -24.66
CA LEU A 39 15.71 3.73 -26.13
C LEU A 39 16.27 4.98 -26.83
N TRP A 40 16.44 6.09 -26.11
CA TRP A 40 16.86 7.38 -26.68
C TRP A 40 18.38 7.47 -26.92
N THR A 41 19.23 6.71 -26.21
CA THR A 41 20.69 6.97 -26.15
C THR A 41 21.54 5.94 -26.91
N GLY A 42 21.58 6.04 -28.24
CA GLY A 42 22.52 5.27 -29.07
C GLY A 42 23.91 5.91 -29.17
N PRO A 43 24.98 5.15 -29.48
CA PRO A 43 26.32 5.70 -29.69
C PRO A 43 26.39 6.48 -31.02
N ALA A 44 27.01 7.65 -31.01
CA ALA A 44 27.38 8.35 -32.24
C ALA A 44 28.48 7.55 -32.98
N LYS A 45 28.38 7.48 -34.31
CA LYS A 45 29.38 6.83 -35.17
C LYS A 45 29.97 7.85 -36.12
N LEU A 46 31.29 7.92 -36.19
CA LEU A 46 32.02 8.70 -37.18
C LEU A 46 32.62 7.74 -38.21
N ASN A 47 32.18 7.87 -39.46
CA ASN A 47 32.71 7.13 -40.59
C ASN A 47 33.42 8.09 -41.54
N CYS A 48 34.73 7.96 -41.66
CA CYS A 48 35.53 8.74 -42.60
C CYS A 48 36.05 7.84 -43.73
N GLN A 49 36.03 8.38 -44.94
CA GLN A 49 36.56 7.75 -46.14
C GLN A 49 37.41 8.76 -46.89
N ARG A 50 38.61 8.34 -47.28
CA ARG A 50 39.53 9.13 -48.09
C ARG A 50 39.16 8.92 -49.57
N ILE A 51 38.80 9.99 -50.27
CA ILE A 51 38.45 9.93 -51.72
C ILE A 51 39.71 10.16 -52.55
N GLU A 52 40.54 11.11 -52.14
CA GLU A 52 41.84 11.44 -52.74
C GLU A 52 42.88 11.66 -51.63
N LEU A 53 44.17 11.65 -51.95
CA LEU A 53 45.27 11.81 -50.97
C LEU A 53 45.09 13.03 -50.06
N THR A 54 44.46 14.10 -50.56
CA THR A 54 44.23 15.36 -49.85
C THR A 54 42.79 15.56 -49.37
N GLN A 55 41.83 14.70 -49.76
CA GLN A 55 40.40 14.89 -49.46
C GLN A 55 39.82 13.75 -48.63
N VAL A 56 39.38 14.10 -47.42
CA VAL A 56 38.70 13.19 -46.47
C VAL A 56 37.25 13.62 -46.32
N THR A 57 36.32 12.68 -46.56
CA THR A 57 34.90 12.88 -46.32
C THR A 57 34.47 12.08 -45.10
N CYS A 58 33.89 12.74 -44.12
CA CYS A 58 33.38 12.10 -42.91
C CYS A 58 31.85 12.19 -42.84
N GLN A 59 31.21 11.18 -42.27
CA GLN A 59 29.80 11.14 -41.95
C GLN A 59 29.64 10.88 -40.47
N LEU A 60 28.98 11.81 -39.78
CA LEU A 60 28.62 11.69 -38.38
C LEU A 60 27.19 11.18 -38.30
N SER A 61 27.03 9.93 -37.90
CA SER A 61 25.74 9.27 -37.68
C SER A 61 25.37 9.39 -36.21
N LYS A 62 24.34 10.18 -35.89
CA LYS A 62 23.75 10.29 -34.56
C LYS A 62 22.38 9.59 -34.53
N PRO A 63 22.00 8.91 -33.44
CA PRO A 63 20.62 8.43 -33.29
C PRO A 63 19.67 9.63 -33.25
N GLY A 64 18.55 9.55 -33.97
CA GLY A 64 17.52 10.58 -33.94
C GLY A 64 16.86 10.72 -32.56
N TRP A 65 16.22 11.86 -32.33
CA TRP A 65 15.61 12.25 -31.05
C TRP A 65 14.56 11.27 -30.47
N LEU A 66 14.03 10.34 -31.26
CA LEU A 66 13.05 9.34 -30.81
C LEU A 66 13.62 7.93 -30.66
N GLY A 67 14.90 7.68 -30.98
CA GLY A 67 15.48 6.34 -30.90
C GLY A 67 14.85 5.30 -31.86
N LEU A 68 13.90 5.69 -32.71
CA LEU A 68 13.14 4.83 -33.64
C LEU A 68 13.95 4.38 -34.88
N GLY A 69 15.27 4.23 -34.74
CA GLY A 69 16.14 3.70 -35.81
C GLY A 69 16.45 4.67 -36.94
N VAL A 70 15.95 5.91 -36.91
CA VAL A 70 16.35 6.94 -37.88
C VAL A 70 17.68 7.53 -37.44
N TRP A 71 18.75 7.17 -38.15
CA TRP A 71 20.06 7.77 -37.98
C TRP A 71 20.12 9.09 -38.73
N GLN A 72 20.44 10.18 -38.02
CA GLN A 72 20.74 11.44 -38.66
C GLN A 72 22.21 11.41 -39.09
N ASN A 73 22.42 11.35 -40.41
CA ASN A 73 23.74 11.39 -41.01
C ASN A 73 24.08 12.83 -41.38
N THR A 74 24.96 13.46 -40.61
CA THR A 74 25.47 14.80 -40.92
C THR A 74 26.81 14.65 -41.63
N PRO A 75 26.95 15.09 -42.90
CA PRO A 75 28.24 15.10 -43.56
C PRO A 75 29.16 16.14 -42.91
N ILE A 76 30.40 15.74 -42.61
CA ILE A 76 31.45 16.59 -42.07
C ILE A 76 32.46 16.82 -43.19
N ARG A 77 32.52 18.05 -43.70
CA ARG A 77 33.41 18.45 -44.80
C ARG A 77 34.71 19.02 -44.22
N ASN A 78 35.84 18.72 -44.87
CA ASN A 78 37.15 19.29 -44.55
C ASN A 78 37.52 19.15 -43.06
N LEU A 79 37.49 17.93 -42.53
CA LEU A 79 37.99 17.66 -41.18
C LEU A 79 39.51 17.91 -41.15
N GLN A 80 39.96 18.88 -40.35
CA GLN A 80 41.36 19.31 -40.28
C GLN A 80 42.10 18.68 -39.10
N ALA A 81 41.47 18.68 -37.94
CA ALA A 81 42.03 18.16 -36.70
C ALA A 81 40.91 17.71 -35.75
N VAL A 82 41.30 17.03 -34.68
CA VAL A 82 40.41 16.71 -33.57
C VAL A 82 41.09 17.08 -32.27
N GLU A 83 40.34 17.73 -31.39
CA GLU A 83 40.81 18.21 -30.10
C GLU A 83 39.96 17.66 -28.96
N LEU A 84 40.62 17.46 -27.82
CA LEU A 84 39.98 17.13 -26.56
C LEU A 84 39.77 18.42 -25.77
N THR A 85 38.52 18.78 -25.50
CA THR A 85 38.19 19.89 -24.60
C THR A 85 37.71 19.36 -23.27
N THR A 86 37.96 20.14 -22.21
CA THR A 86 37.55 19.83 -20.84
C THR A 86 36.68 20.97 -20.32
N ASN A 87 35.50 20.64 -19.80
CA ASN A 87 34.67 21.58 -19.04
C ASN A 87 34.75 21.20 -17.55
N VAL A 88 34.90 22.20 -16.67
CA VAL A 88 35.12 22.02 -15.23
C VAL A 88 33.97 22.57 -14.38
N ASP A 89 32.99 23.26 -14.99
CA ASP A 89 32.00 24.06 -14.24
C ASP A 89 31.09 23.21 -13.33
N ASP A 90 30.69 22.00 -13.75
CA ASP A 90 29.82 21.08 -12.98
C ASP A 90 30.50 19.72 -12.70
N GLY A 91 31.83 19.69 -12.72
CA GLY A 91 32.65 18.47 -12.71
C GLY A 91 33.55 18.38 -13.94
N VAL A 92 34.43 17.39 -14.00
CA VAL A 92 35.36 17.23 -15.13
C VAL A 92 34.68 16.45 -16.24
N PHE A 93 34.29 17.14 -17.31
CA PHE A 93 33.70 16.54 -18.51
C PHE A 93 34.66 16.67 -19.69
N TYR A 94 34.83 15.58 -20.41
CA TYR A 94 35.64 15.54 -21.63
C TYR A 94 34.73 15.55 -22.86
N GLN A 95 35.12 16.33 -23.87
CA GLN A 95 34.42 16.42 -25.14
C GLN A 95 35.41 16.35 -26.31
N VAL A 96 35.03 15.61 -27.35
CA VAL A 96 35.79 15.56 -28.61
C VAL A 96 35.21 16.58 -29.57
N LEU A 97 36.00 17.58 -29.94
CA LEU A 97 35.65 18.59 -30.93
C LEU A 97 36.33 18.25 -32.27
N LEU A 98 35.52 18.18 -33.31
CA LEU A 98 35.97 18.04 -34.69
C LEU A 98 36.25 19.45 -35.24
N GLN A 99 37.51 19.74 -35.54
CA GLN A 99 37.91 21.01 -36.14
C GLN A 99 37.70 20.93 -37.66
N THR A 100 36.75 21.70 -38.18
CA THR A 100 36.40 21.74 -39.60
C THR A 100 36.62 23.13 -40.18
N SER A 101 36.64 23.27 -41.51
CA SER A 101 36.70 24.60 -42.13
C SER A 101 35.48 25.49 -41.84
N GLU A 102 34.37 24.88 -41.39
CA GLU A 102 33.12 25.57 -41.06
C GLU A 102 32.99 25.87 -39.55
N GLY A 103 33.99 25.47 -38.75
CA GLY A 103 34.01 25.65 -37.30
C GLY A 103 34.12 24.33 -36.54
N GLU A 104 33.87 24.40 -35.23
CA GLU A 104 33.96 23.26 -34.32
C GLU A 104 32.64 22.49 -34.30
N VAL A 105 32.71 21.18 -34.59
CA VAL A 105 31.55 20.30 -34.50
C VAL A 105 31.76 19.30 -33.36
N PRO A 106 30.93 19.33 -32.30
CA PRO A 106 31.06 18.35 -31.24
C PRO A 106 30.68 16.96 -31.76
N LEU A 107 31.63 16.03 -31.65
CA LEU A 107 31.39 14.62 -31.95
C LEU A 107 30.25 14.10 -31.06
N ARG A 108 30.19 14.57 -29.82
CA ARG A 108 29.15 14.29 -28.84
C ARG A 108 28.98 15.42 -27.82
N GLU A 109 27.85 15.44 -27.11
CA GLU A 109 27.65 16.23 -25.90
C GLU A 109 28.53 15.71 -24.74
N TYR A 110 28.84 16.59 -23.78
CA TYR A 110 29.77 16.36 -22.66
C TYR A 110 29.51 15.05 -21.90
N LYS A 111 30.60 14.34 -21.53
CA LYS A 111 30.54 13.11 -20.70
C LYS A 111 31.47 13.15 -19.49
N THR A 112 30.99 12.61 -18.38
CA THR A 112 31.63 12.60 -17.05
C THR A 112 32.73 11.55 -16.85
N SER A 113 33.01 10.66 -17.80
CA SER A 113 33.93 9.53 -17.52
C SER A 113 34.65 8.97 -18.75
N GLY A 114 35.98 8.79 -18.61
CA GLY A 114 36.84 8.07 -19.56
C GLY A 114 37.80 8.95 -20.36
N LEU A 115 38.70 9.68 -19.69
CA LEU A 115 39.78 10.45 -20.36
C LEU A 115 40.52 9.57 -21.36
N ASP A 116 40.99 8.39 -20.93
CA ASP A 116 41.80 7.48 -21.75
C ASP A 116 41.08 7.07 -23.04
N ASN A 117 39.81 6.65 -22.96
CA ASN A 117 39.01 6.26 -24.13
C ASN A 117 38.76 7.46 -25.08
N THR A 118 38.61 8.65 -24.50
CA THR A 118 38.34 9.87 -25.26
C THR A 118 39.60 10.32 -25.98
N GLN A 119 40.75 10.28 -25.30
CA GLN A 119 42.06 10.56 -25.86
C GLN A 119 42.43 9.54 -26.94
N GLU A 120 42.20 8.24 -26.73
CA GLU A 120 42.43 7.21 -27.75
C GLU A 120 41.63 7.50 -29.03
N SER A 121 40.39 7.97 -28.90
CA SER A 121 39.56 8.35 -30.05
C SER A 121 40.18 9.54 -30.80
N VAL A 122 40.63 10.56 -30.07
CA VAL A 122 41.32 11.74 -30.64
C VAL A 122 42.60 11.32 -31.38
N ASP A 123 43.42 10.48 -30.76
CA ASP A 123 44.68 10.00 -31.32
C ASP A 123 44.46 9.14 -32.56
N ARG A 124 43.43 8.29 -32.58
CA ARG A 124 43.07 7.48 -33.75
C ARG A 124 42.59 8.33 -34.92
N ILE A 125 41.81 9.39 -34.67
CA ILE A 125 41.36 10.29 -35.74
C ILE A 125 42.55 11.11 -36.27
N ASN A 126 43.35 11.69 -35.38
CA ASN A 126 44.51 12.48 -35.78
C ASN A 126 45.56 11.63 -36.51
N THR A 127 45.75 10.37 -36.13
CA THR A 127 46.61 9.41 -36.86
C THR A 127 46.07 9.13 -38.25
N PHE A 128 44.76 8.87 -38.40
CA PHE A 128 44.13 8.69 -39.72
C PHE A 128 44.25 9.92 -40.63
N LEU A 129 44.17 11.13 -40.06
CA LEU A 129 44.36 12.36 -40.82
C LEU A 129 45.80 12.53 -41.31
N LYS A 130 46.80 12.15 -40.48
CA LYS A 130 48.23 12.23 -40.80
C LYS A 130 48.73 11.12 -41.72
N ASP A 131 48.14 9.94 -41.68
CA ASP A 131 48.52 8.79 -42.50
C ASP A 131 47.72 8.75 -43.82
N PRO A 132 48.33 9.08 -44.98
CA PRO A 132 47.65 9.06 -46.27
C PRO A 132 47.36 7.63 -46.78
N THR A 133 47.97 6.60 -46.19
CA THR A 133 47.76 5.21 -46.60
C THR A 133 46.48 4.61 -46.01
N ALA A 134 45.94 5.22 -44.96
CA ALA A 134 44.68 4.81 -44.36
C ALA A 134 43.48 5.33 -45.18
N ASN A 135 42.74 4.41 -45.82
CA ASN A 135 41.63 4.76 -46.70
C ASN A 135 40.28 4.91 -45.98
N ARG A 136 40.13 4.33 -44.77
CA ARG A 136 38.86 4.31 -44.05
C ARG A 136 39.08 4.33 -42.54
N LEU A 137 38.27 5.12 -41.84
CA LEU A 137 38.20 5.14 -40.37
C LEU A 137 36.74 4.99 -39.96
N SER A 138 36.46 4.04 -39.08
CA SER A 138 35.16 3.92 -38.44
C SER A 138 35.39 3.88 -36.94
N ILE A 139 34.92 4.92 -36.26
CA ILE A 139 34.95 5.00 -34.80
C ILE A 139 33.50 5.01 -34.33
N ALA A 140 33.11 3.92 -33.70
CA ALA A 140 31.98 3.92 -32.81
C ALA A 140 32.54 4.19 -31.41
N GLN A 141 32.19 5.32 -30.80
CA GLN A 141 32.49 5.47 -29.40
C GLN A 141 31.67 4.44 -28.63
N VAL A 142 32.37 3.46 -28.08
CA VAL A 142 31.79 2.51 -27.14
C VAL A 142 31.47 3.31 -25.89
N ASP A 143 30.21 3.70 -25.78
CA ASP A 143 29.74 4.29 -24.55
C ASP A 143 29.88 3.29 -23.43
N TRP A 144 30.22 3.77 -22.24
CA TRP A 144 29.99 3.02 -21.01
C TRP A 144 28.52 2.54 -20.88
N LEU A 145 27.59 3.16 -21.63
CA LEU A 145 26.23 2.66 -21.87
C LEU A 145 26.15 1.30 -22.61
N GLN A 146 27.22 0.77 -23.19
CA GLN A 146 27.21 -0.61 -23.68
C GLN A 146 27.14 -1.61 -22.51
N TRP A 147 27.67 -1.27 -21.33
CA TRP A 147 27.36 -1.99 -20.08
C TRP A 147 25.96 -1.65 -19.55
N SER A 148 25.45 -0.45 -19.86
CA SER A 148 24.00 -0.16 -19.77
C SER A 148 23.18 -0.85 -20.87
N GLY A 149 23.65 -1.91 -21.54
CA GLY A 149 22.73 -2.87 -22.16
C GLY A 149 22.05 -3.72 -21.09
N LEU A 150 22.78 -4.04 -20.02
CA LEU A 150 22.28 -4.86 -18.91
C LEU A 150 21.34 -4.10 -17.98
N LEU A 151 21.60 -2.81 -17.72
CA LEU A 151 20.75 -1.99 -16.84
C LEU A 151 19.30 -1.87 -17.38
N PRO A 152 19.05 -1.56 -18.67
CA PRO A 152 17.73 -1.61 -19.28
C PRO A 152 17.09 -2.97 -19.21
N CYS A 153 17.83 -4.04 -19.50
CA CYS A 153 17.30 -5.38 -19.33
C CYS A 153 16.89 -5.62 -17.87
N MET A 154 17.67 -5.15 -16.90
CA MET A 154 17.34 -5.25 -15.48
C MET A 154 16.10 -4.43 -15.12
N PHE A 155 16.01 -3.16 -15.52
CA PHE A 155 14.82 -2.32 -15.30
C PHE A 155 13.58 -2.86 -16.00
N PHE A 156 13.74 -3.41 -17.20
CA PHE A 156 12.67 -4.06 -17.94
C PHE A 156 12.20 -5.34 -17.23
N LEU A 157 13.11 -6.17 -16.75
CA LEU A 157 12.79 -7.37 -15.97
C LEU A 157 12.14 -7.03 -14.63
N VAL A 158 12.64 -6.01 -13.93
CA VAL A 158 12.04 -5.50 -12.69
C VAL A 158 10.65 -4.92 -12.98
N GLY A 159 10.50 -4.18 -14.08
CA GLY A 159 9.23 -3.64 -14.54
C GLY A 159 8.21 -4.73 -14.90
N ILE A 160 8.64 -5.77 -15.64
CA ILE A 160 7.82 -6.95 -15.92
C ILE A 160 7.45 -7.66 -14.64
N ASN A 161 8.39 -7.85 -13.70
CA ASN A 161 8.12 -8.52 -12.44
C ASN A 161 7.12 -7.71 -11.61
N ALA A 162 7.31 -6.40 -11.49
CA ALA A 162 6.38 -5.49 -10.82
C ALA A 162 5.00 -5.49 -11.47
N LEU A 163 4.93 -5.48 -12.81
CA LEU A 163 3.69 -5.60 -13.57
C LEU A 163 3.03 -6.96 -13.33
N TYR A 164 3.80 -8.04 -13.36
CA TYR A 164 3.33 -9.41 -13.11
C TYR A 164 2.78 -9.57 -11.69
N VAL A 165 3.50 -9.09 -10.66
CA VAL A 165 3.05 -9.06 -9.27
C VAL A 165 1.80 -8.20 -9.13
N SER A 166 1.73 -7.06 -9.82
CA SER A 166 0.54 -6.20 -9.83
C SER A 166 -0.65 -6.89 -10.48
N LEU A 167 -0.45 -7.59 -11.60
CA LEU A 167 -1.49 -8.36 -12.30
C LEU A 167 -1.96 -9.57 -11.47
N LEU A 168 -1.04 -10.27 -10.82
CA LEU A 168 -1.39 -11.33 -9.86
C LEU A 168 -2.17 -10.76 -8.68
N SER A 169 -1.76 -9.60 -8.18
CA SER A 169 -2.49 -8.89 -7.12
C SER A 169 -3.88 -8.45 -7.57
N ILE A 170 -4.07 -8.09 -8.85
CA ILE A 170 -5.39 -7.80 -9.42
C ILE A 170 -6.22 -9.10 -9.52
N ARG A 171 -5.61 -10.23 -9.90
CA ARG A 171 -6.30 -11.53 -9.95
C ARG A 171 -6.79 -11.98 -8.57
N SER A 172 -6.06 -11.66 -7.50
CA SER A 172 -6.42 -12.03 -6.12
C SER A 172 -7.31 -11.00 -5.43
N LYS A 173 -7.42 -9.77 -5.93
CA LYS A 173 -8.26 -8.74 -5.31
C LYS A 173 -9.70 -8.92 -5.73
N LEU A 174 -10.43 -9.60 -4.85
CA LEU A 174 -11.86 -9.86 -4.96
C LEU A 174 -12.61 -8.52 -5.01
N ILE A 175 -13.48 -8.35 -5.99
CA ILE A 175 -14.53 -7.32 -5.91
C ILE A 175 -15.47 -7.83 -4.83
N GLU A 176 -15.49 -7.18 -3.68
CA GLU A 176 -16.45 -7.47 -2.63
C GLU A 176 -17.54 -6.41 -2.63
N SER A 177 -18.75 -6.84 -2.93
CA SER A 177 -19.93 -6.01 -2.77
C SER A 177 -21.03 -6.72 -2.00
N TYR A 178 -21.67 -5.95 -1.14
CA TYR A 178 -22.82 -6.37 -0.36
C TYR A 178 -24.01 -5.57 -0.86
N CYS A 179 -25.05 -6.26 -1.32
CA CYS A 179 -26.30 -5.66 -1.76
C CYS A 179 -27.42 -6.09 -0.84
N ILE A 180 -27.97 -5.15 -0.07
CA ILE A 180 -29.10 -5.35 0.83
C ILE A 180 -30.34 -4.87 0.08
N ASP A 181 -31.18 -5.81 -0.35
CA ASP A 181 -32.40 -5.54 -1.09
C ASP A 181 -33.62 -5.90 -0.24
N GLN A 182 -34.36 -4.88 0.20
CA GLN A 182 -35.57 -5.03 1.00
C GLN A 182 -36.75 -5.56 0.19
N THR A 183 -36.80 -5.33 -1.12
CA THR A 183 -37.90 -5.87 -1.95
C THR A 183 -37.85 -7.38 -2.04
N GLN A 184 -36.63 -7.92 -1.99
CA GLN A 184 -36.36 -9.35 -2.06
C GLN A 184 -36.05 -9.96 -0.69
N ASN A 185 -36.08 -9.15 0.38
CA ASN A 185 -35.76 -9.56 1.75
C ASN A 185 -34.42 -10.32 1.88
N ARG A 186 -33.41 -9.91 1.11
CA ARG A 186 -32.15 -10.65 0.99
C ARG A 186 -30.92 -9.77 1.00
N LEU A 187 -29.88 -10.28 1.66
CA LEU A 187 -28.50 -9.80 1.57
C LEU A 187 -27.80 -10.64 0.51
N THR A 188 -27.28 -9.98 -0.51
CA THR A 188 -26.46 -10.60 -1.54
C THR A 188 -25.00 -10.24 -1.31
N TYR A 189 -24.16 -11.25 -1.12
CA TYR A 189 -22.71 -11.10 -1.08
C TYR A 189 -22.13 -11.52 -2.42
N GLN A 190 -21.55 -10.56 -3.13
CA GLN A 190 -20.82 -10.81 -4.37
C GLN A 190 -19.34 -10.70 -4.07
N TYR A 191 -18.61 -11.77 -4.36
CA TYR A 191 -17.17 -11.84 -4.22
C TYR A 191 -16.58 -12.60 -5.39
N GLY A 192 -15.37 -12.23 -5.79
CA GLY A 192 -14.70 -12.90 -6.90
C GLY A 192 -13.74 -12.01 -7.62
N SER A 193 -12.92 -12.62 -8.47
CA SER A 193 -12.07 -11.87 -9.38
C SER A 193 -12.89 -11.29 -10.53
N LEU A 194 -12.28 -10.42 -11.33
CA LEU A 194 -12.85 -9.93 -12.59
C LEU A 194 -13.32 -11.07 -13.54
N TRP A 195 -12.78 -12.28 -13.39
CA TRP A 195 -13.02 -13.40 -14.30
C TRP A 195 -13.98 -14.46 -13.76
N ARG A 196 -14.14 -14.54 -12.44
CA ARG A 196 -15.02 -15.52 -11.80
C ARG A 196 -15.69 -14.86 -10.61
N GLN A 197 -16.86 -14.31 -10.86
CA GLN A 197 -17.72 -13.78 -9.82
C GLN A 197 -18.54 -14.92 -9.22
N ARG A 198 -18.57 -14.97 -7.90
CA ARG A 198 -19.49 -15.81 -7.13
C ARG A 198 -20.46 -14.88 -6.41
N GLN A 199 -21.65 -15.41 -6.21
CA GLN A 199 -22.71 -14.70 -5.54
C GLN A 199 -23.36 -15.65 -4.56
N GLU A 200 -23.45 -15.20 -3.32
CA GLU A 200 -24.16 -15.88 -2.24
C GLU A 200 -25.35 -15.02 -1.83
N HIS A 201 -26.44 -15.68 -1.51
CA HIS A 201 -27.68 -15.07 -1.11
C HIS A 201 -28.02 -15.52 0.30
N TYR A 202 -28.38 -14.56 1.13
CA TYR A 202 -28.74 -14.75 2.52
C TYR A 202 -30.09 -14.08 2.76
N ASP A 203 -31.08 -14.81 3.24
CA ASP A 203 -32.37 -14.21 3.59
C ASP A 203 -32.22 -13.39 4.88
N PHE A 204 -32.97 -12.29 5.02
CA PHE A 204 -32.90 -11.50 6.26
C PHE A 204 -33.37 -12.30 7.49
N SER A 205 -34.21 -13.32 7.30
CA SER A 205 -34.57 -14.26 8.37
C SER A 205 -33.37 -15.04 8.91
N ASP A 206 -32.35 -15.26 8.08
CA ASP A 206 -31.13 -15.94 8.49
C ASP A 206 -30.19 -15.03 9.26
N ILE A 207 -30.41 -13.72 9.25
CA ILE A 207 -29.60 -12.78 10.03
C ILE A 207 -30.00 -12.90 11.49
N HIS A 208 -29.04 -13.26 12.34
CA HIS A 208 -29.22 -13.33 13.78
C HIS A 208 -29.00 -11.96 14.44
N ARG A 209 -27.89 -11.29 14.10
CA ARG A 209 -27.56 -9.96 14.64
C ARG A 209 -26.59 -9.19 13.75
N VAL A 210 -26.63 -7.87 13.88
CA VAL A 210 -25.63 -6.95 13.29
C VAL A 210 -24.69 -6.52 14.42
N ILE A 211 -23.38 -6.62 14.23
CA ILE A 211 -22.38 -6.35 15.27
C ILE A 211 -21.44 -5.26 14.77
N LEU A 212 -21.33 -4.18 15.53
CA LEU A 212 -20.34 -3.14 15.36
C LEU A 212 -19.21 -3.41 16.35
N ASP A 213 -18.11 -3.97 15.85
CA ASP A 213 -16.94 -4.29 16.66
C ASP A 213 -15.95 -3.13 16.68
N VAL A 214 -15.51 -2.73 17.88
CA VAL A 214 -14.46 -1.74 18.08
C VAL A 214 -13.23 -2.44 18.64
N ASP A 215 -12.16 -2.40 17.86
CA ASP A 215 -10.91 -3.03 18.23
C ASP A 215 -10.11 -2.16 19.24
N PRO A 216 -9.01 -2.70 19.81
CA PRO A 216 -8.14 -1.96 20.72
C PRO A 216 -7.48 -0.71 20.12
N TRP A 217 -7.52 -0.53 18.79
CA TRP A 217 -7.01 0.64 18.08
C TRP A 217 -8.10 1.67 17.79
N ALA A 218 -9.29 1.50 18.37
CA ALA A 218 -10.46 2.31 18.10
C ALA A 218 -10.83 2.31 16.61
N LYS A 219 -10.49 1.25 15.87
CA LYS A 219 -11.01 1.03 14.53
C LYS A 219 -12.27 0.19 14.60
N VAL A 220 -13.15 0.41 13.62
CA VAL A 220 -14.51 -0.12 13.66
C VAL A 220 -14.73 -1.07 12.49
N ARG A 221 -15.38 -2.20 12.80
CA ARG A 221 -15.78 -3.24 11.85
C ARG A 221 -17.26 -3.52 12.00
N LEU A 222 -17.92 -3.81 10.89
CA LEU A 222 -19.34 -4.16 10.84
C LEU A 222 -19.47 -5.61 10.40
N PHE A 223 -20.05 -6.42 11.26
CA PHE A 223 -20.34 -7.82 11.01
C PHE A 223 -21.84 -8.06 10.96
N VAL A 224 -22.24 -9.05 10.18
CA VAL A 224 -23.57 -9.65 10.22
C VAL A 224 -23.39 -11.10 10.62
N GLU A 225 -23.92 -11.48 11.78
CA GLU A 225 -23.95 -12.86 12.22
C GLU A 225 -25.22 -13.52 11.70
N MET A 226 -25.03 -14.65 11.02
CA MET A 226 -26.10 -15.51 10.54
C MET A 226 -26.52 -16.48 11.64
N ARG A 227 -27.76 -16.97 11.60
CA ARG A 227 -28.30 -18.00 12.52
C ARG A 227 -27.54 -19.32 12.43
N SER A 228 -26.87 -19.58 11.31
CA SER A 228 -25.91 -20.68 11.15
C SER A 228 -24.65 -20.53 12.03
N GLY A 229 -24.44 -19.34 12.59
CA GLY A 229 -23.25 -18.93 13.34
C GLY A 229 -22.16 -18.28 12.49
N GLU A 230 -22.35 -18.20 11.17
CA GLU A 230 -21.42 -17.59 10.22
C GLU A 230 -21.36 -16.07 10.41
N LEU A 231 -20.17 -15.48 10.32
CA LEU A 231 -19.94 -14.04 10.48
C LEU A 231 -19.49 -13.42 9.15
N LEU A 232 -20.31 -12.54 8.58
CA LEU A 232 -20.00 -11.82 7.35
C LEU A 232 -19.49 -10.42 7.68
N CYS A 233 -18.27 -10.08 7.26
CA CYS A 233 -17.68 -8.75 7.51
C CYS A 233 -18.03 -7.76 6.40
N LEU A 234 -18.99 -6.86 6.64
CA LEU A 234 -19.44 -5.87 5.65
C LEU A 234 -18.42 -4.75 5.41
N CYS A 235 -17.63 -4.40 6.44
CA CYS A 235 -16.57 -3.41 6.31
C CYS A 235 -15.28 -3.83 7.02
N GLY A 236 -14.19 -3.86 6.26
CA GLY A 236 -12.85 -4.18 6.76
C GLY A 236 -12.56 -5.67 6.72
N GLN A 237 -12.17 -6.19 5.55
CA GLN A 237 -11.55 -7.51 5.53
C GLN A 237 -10.08 -7.45 5.96
N ALA A 238 -9.77 -8.27 6.97
CA ALA A 238 -8.43 -8.74 7.22
C ALA A 238 -8.09 -9.80 6.16
N HIS A 239 -7.56 -9.39 5.01
CA HIS A 239 -7.05 -10.38 4.05
C HIS A 239 -5.80 -11.05 4.66
N PRO A 240 -5.75 -12.39 4.81
CA PRO A 240 -4.68 -13.09 5.53
C PRO A 240 -3.26 -12.83 4.99
N SER A 241 -3.16 -12.45 3.72
CA SER A 241 -1.87 -12.22 3.04
C SER A 241 -1.40 -10.76 3.01
N VAL A 242 -2.20 -9.80 3.51
CA VAL A 242 -1.78 -8.39 3.58
C VAL A 242 -1.21 -8.15 4.96
N LYS A 243 0.10 -7.83 5.06
CA LYS A 243 0.83 -7.64 6.33
C LYS A 243 0.29 -6.54 7.25
N SER A 244 -0.64 -5.69 6.78
CA SER A 244 -1.46 -4.83 7.64
C SER A 244 -2.95 -5.00 7.29
N PRO A 245 -3.62 -6.06 7.77
CA PRO A 245 -5.05 -6.30 7.55
C PRO A 245 -5.98 -5.28 8.26
N TRP A 246 -5.44 -4.22 8.86
CA TRP A 246 -6.10 -3.44 9.91
C TRP A 246 -6.38 -1.98 9.53
N GLU A 247 -6.77 -1.73 8.28
CA GLU A 247 -7.53 -0.52 7.97
C GLU A 247 -8.99 -0.75 8.38
N GLY A 248 -9.25 -0.93 9.69
CA GLY A 248 -10.60 -0.71 10.18
C GLY A 248 -10.97 0.77 9.92
N ALA A 249 -12.24 1.01 9.65
CA ALA A 249 -12.69 2.34 9.26
C ALA A 249 -12.94 3.22 10.50
N GLU A 250 -12.95 4.54 10.28
CA GLU A 250 -13.29 5.49 11.33
C GLU A 250 -14.77 5.30 11.73
N TRP A 251 -15.07 5.51 13.01
CA TRP A 251 -16.42 5.35 13.54
C TRP A 251 -17.47 6.17 12.76
N GLN A 252 -17.12 7.40 12.40
CA GLN A 252 -17.99 8.30 11.63
C GLN A 252 -18.33 7.77 10.23
N GLN A 253 -17.51 6.86 9.69
CA GLN A 253 -17.73 6.23 8.39
C GLN A 253 -18.59 4.97 8.52
N VAL A 254 -18.40 4.18 9.58
CA VAL A 254 -19.06 2.88 9.75
C VAL A 254 -20.42 3.00 10.43
N GLN A 255 -20.57 3.90 11.40
CA GLN A 255 -21.82 4.03 12.16
C GLN A 255 -23.05 4.30 11.27
N PRO A 256 -23.01 5.21 10.27
CA PRO A 256 -24.16 5.41 9.37
C PRO A 256 -24.50 4.16 8.56
N ILE A 257 -23.48 3.38 8.16
CA ILE A 257 -23.68 2.11 7.45
C ILE A 257 -24.34 1.09 8.40
N ALA A 258 -23.88 0.99 9.65
CA ALA A 258 -24.46 0.10 10.65
C ALA A 258 -25.93 0.44 10.96
N ASP A 259 -26.23 1.73 11.15
CA ASP A 259 -27.61 2.23 11.33
C ASP A 259 -28.49 1.85 10.12
N GLU A 260 -27.97 2.01 8.90
CA GLU A 260 -28.71 1.71 7.67
C GLU A 260 -28.92 0.21 7.44
N VAL A 261 -27.89 -0.61 7.65
CA VAL A 261 -27.98 -2.08 7.58
C VAL A 261 -29.01 -2.56 8.58
N SER A 262 -28.88 -2.13 9.83
CA SER A 262 -29.76 -2.48 10.95
C SER A 262 -31.23 -2.13 10.67
N ARG A 263 -31.49 -0.93 10.14
CA ARG A 263 -32.82 -0.49 9.73
C ARG A 263 -33.42 -1.39 8.64
N ARG A 264 -32.61 -1.83 7.68
CA ARG A 264 -33.07 -2.63 6.54
C ARG A 264 -33.33 -4.09 6.88
N VAL A 265 -32.53 -4.67 7.77
CA VAL A 265 -32.66 -6.07 8.21
C VAL A 265 -33.57 -6.22 9.43
N TYR A 266 -34.16 -5.12 9.92
CA TYR A 266 -35.01 -5.07 11.10
C TYR A 266 -34.34 -5.66 12.36
N CYS A 267 -33.03 -5.47 12.48
CA CYS A 267 -32.23 -6.00 13.58
C CYS A 267 -31.32 -4.89 14.12
N PRO A 268 -31.52 -4.40 15.36
CA PRO A 268 -30.67 -3.38 15.96
C PRO A 268 -29.23 -3.87 16.05
N TRP A 269 -28.27 -3.03 15.65
CA TRP A 269 -26.87 -3.41 15.76
C TRP A 269 -26.39 -3.36 17.22
N GLN A 270 -25.53 -4.30 17.58
CA GLN A 270 -24.91 -4.45 18.90
C GLN A 270 -23.49 -3.90 18.85
N LEU A 271 -23.05 -3.19 19.89
CA LEU A 271 -21.66 -2.75 20.00
C LEU A 271 -20.85 -3.88 20.65
N ALA A 272 -19.75 -4.31 20.05
CA ALA A 272 -18.83 -5.27 20.66
C ALA A 272 -17.45 -4.65 20.90
N LEU A 273 -16.81 -5.04 22.01
CA LEU A 273 -15.45 -4.68 22.36
C LEU A 273 -14.64 -5.94 22.67
N GLY A 274 -13.36 -5.94 22.30
CA GLY A 274 -12.41 -6.97 22.74
C GLY A 274 -12.12 -8.08 21.74
N PHE A 275 -12.54 -7.96 20.47
CA PHE A 275 -12.08 -8.84 19.40
C PHE A 275 -10.63 -8.49 19.02
N GLY A 276 -9.67 -8.99 19.81
CA GLY A 276 -8.24 -8.80 19.58
C GLY A 276 -7.77 -9.48 18.28
N GLN A 277 -6.64 -9.01 17.76
CA GLN A 277 -5.98 -9.48 16.54
C GLN A 277 -5.78 -11.02 16.49
N THR A 278 -5.42 -11.63 17.64
CA THR A 278 -5.24 -13.08 17.75
C THR A 278 -6.52 -13.90 17.54
N TRP A 279 -7.70 -13.30 17.71
CA TRP A 279 -8.97 -13.99 17.48
C TRP A 279 -9.30 -14.08 15.98
N ILE A 280 -9.07 -13.01 15.21
CA ILE A 280 -9.33 -13.00 13.76
C ILE A 280 -8.25 -13.77 13.00
N ASP A 281 -6.97 -13.52 13.31
CA ASP A 281 -5.84 -14.12 12.58
C ASP A 281 -5.75 -15.63 12.79
N LYS A 282 -6.17 -16.14 13.95
CA LYS A 282 -6.08 -17.57 14.25
C LYS A 282 -7.30 -18.36 13.80
N TYR A 283 -8.46 -17.71 13.66
CA TYR A 283 -9.74 -18.42 13.57
C TYR A 283 -10.68 -17.98 12.44
N VAL A 284 -10.44 -16.81 11.83
CA VAL A 284 -11.13 -16.35 10.60
C VAL A 284 -10.21 -16.45 9.38
N ALA A 285 -8.90 -16.20 9.55
CA ALA A 285 -7.94 -16.13 8.46
C ALA A 285 -7.52 -17.46 7.76
N PRO A 286 -7.54 -18.67 8.38
CA PRO A 286 -6.98 -19.86 7.73
C PRO A 286 -7.79 -20.40 6.54
N ASN A 287 -9.06 -20.02 6.38
CA ASN A 287 -9.87 -20.45 5.25
C ASN A 287 -11.02 -19.44 4.99
N PRO A 288 -10.95 -18.61 3.93
CA PRO A 288 -12.00 -17.65 3.59
C PRO A 288 -13.32 -18.32 3.16
N TYR A 289 -13.36 -19.65 3.08
CA TYR A 289 -14.56 -20.46 2.82
C TYR A 289 -15.03 -21.26 4.04
N ALA A 290 -14.36 -21.16 5.20
CA ALA A 290 -14.76 -21.88 6.40
C ALA A 290 -15.83 -21.08 7.15
N LYS A 291 -17.05 -21.62 7.15
CA LYS A 291 -18.13 -21.23 8.05
C LYS A 291 -17.66 -21.41 9.49
N VAL A 292 -17.29 -20.32 10.16
CA VAL A 292 -17.08 -20.33 11.61
C VAL A 292 -18.45 -20.45 12.26
N THR A 293 -18.67 -21.43 13.14
CA THR A 293 -19.96 -21.64 13.81
C THR A 293 -19.93 -21.11 15.25
N ALA A 294 -21.05 -20.57 15.73
CA ALA A 294 -21.19 -20.06 17.10
C ALA A 294 -20.91 -21.13 18.20
N GLN A 295 -21.10 -22.41 17.89
CA GLN A 295 -20.71 -23.52 18.78
C GLN A 295 -19.19 -23.65 18.95
N TRP A 296 -18.43 -23.37 17.90
CA TRP A 296 -16.97 -23.40 17.95
C TRP A 296 -16.40 -22.21 18.74
N LEU A 297 -17.05 -21.04 18.65
CA LEU A 297 -16.75 -19.85 19.47
C LEU A 297 -16.91 -20.12 20.97
N LYS A 298 -17.97 -20.83 21.37
CA LYS A 298 -18.20 -21.22 22.78
C LYS A 298 -17.12 -22.18 23.31
N ALA A 299 -16.49 -22.97 22.45
CA ALA A 299 -15.51 -23.97 22.88
C ALA A 299 -14.07 -23.44 23.01
N ASN A 300 -13.70 -22.34 22.33
CA ASN A 300 -12.29 -21.98 22.13
C ASN A 300 -11.88 -20.54 22.52
N VAL A 301 -12.81 -19.70 22.99
CA VAL A 301 -12.51 -18.33 23.48
C VAL A 301 -12.31 -18.36 25.00
N GLN A 302 -11.19 -18.93 25.46
CA GLN A 302 -10.91 -19.07 26.91
C GLN A 302 -10.07 -17.92 27.51
N SER A 303 -9.57 -16.95 26.73
CA SER A 303 -8.61 -15.95 27.25
C SER A 303 -8.95 -14.48 26.99
N SER A 304 -10.01 -14.18 26.23
CA SER A 304 -10.34 -12.81 25.82
C SER A 304 -11.66 -12.38 26.46
N LYS A 305 -11.66 -11.27 27.21
CA LYS A 305 -12.90 -10.66 27.68
C LYS A 305 -13.60 -9.97 26.52
N VAL A 306 -14.73 -10.51 26.10
CA VAL A 306 -15.59 -9.89 25.08
C VAL A 306 -16.77 -9.22 25.76
N TRP A 307 -17.05 -7.98 25.37
CA TRP A 307 -18.19 -7.21 25.85
C TRP A 307 -19.12 -6.93 24.70
N VAL A 308 -20.39 -7.32 24.82
CA VAL A 308 -21.42 -7.03 23.83
C VAL A 308 -22.51 -6.20 24.49
N PHE A 309 -22.77 -5.02 23.94
CA PHE A 309 -23.84 -4.13 24.34
C PHE A 309 -25.00 -4.34 23.38
N ASP A 310 -26.09 -4.90 23.88
CA ASP A 310 -27.30 -5.19 23.12
C ASP A 310 -28.44 -4.27 23.58
N ARG A 311 -28.86 -3.37 22.70
CA ARG A 311 -30.02 -2.49 22.94
C ARG A 311 -31.34 -3.26 22.99
N SER A 312 -31.51 -4.28 22.16
CA SER A 312 -32.78 -5.01 22.07
C SER A 312 -33.09 -5.78 23.35
N GLY A 313 -32.08 -6.44 23.91
CA GLY A 313 -32.18 -7.12 25.20
C GLY A 313 -31.94 -6.20 26.41
N HIS A 314 -31.69 -4.91 26.20
CA HIS A 314 -31.25 -3.97 27.22
C HIS A 314 -30.12 -4.52 28.11
N CYS A 315 -29.17 -5.26 27.53
CA CYS A 315 -28.18 -6.00 28.30
C CYS A 315 -26.75 -5.82 27.79
N ILE A 316 -25.80 -5.95 28.71
CA ILE A 316 -24.38 -6.01 28.45
C ILE A 316 -23.92 -7.39 28.85
N ILE A 317 -23.38 -8.14 27.89
CA ILE A 317 -22.87 -9.48 28.11
C ILE A 317 -21.36 -9.40 28.18
N SER A 318 -20.81 -9.79 29.33
CA SER A 318 -19.38 -10.04 29.52
C SER A 318 -19.14 -11.53 29.48
N GLN A 319 -18.27 -11.98 28.58
CA GLN A 319 -17.76 -13.35 28.63
C GLN A 319 -16.31 -13.31 29.10
N ASP A 320 -16.07 -13.85 30.30
CA ASP A 320 -14.73 -14.22 30.77
C ASP A 320 -14.56 -15.73 30.59
N SER A 321 -13.31 -16.20 30.60
CA SER A 321 -12.79 -17.57 30.46
C SER A 321 -13.73 -18.71 30.88
N ASN A 322 -14.56 -18.55 31.92
CA ASN A 322 -15.59 -19.51 32.33
C ASN A 322 -16.93 -18.90 32.82
N THR A 323 -17.14 -17.59 32.74
CA THR A 323 -18.36 -16.96 33.27
C THR A 323 -18.96 -15.95 32.31
N VAL A 324 -20.23 -16.13 31.98
CA VAL A 324 -21.05 -15.13 31.31
C VAL A 324 -21.73 -14.28 32.38
N LYS A 325 -21.47 -12.98 32.38
CA LYS A 325 -22.16 -12.01 33.25
C LYS A 325 -23.03 -11.12 32.38
N THR A 326 -24.27 -10.97 32.79
CA THR A 326 -25.22 -10.07 32.13
C THR A 326 -25.51 -8.90 33.06
N TYR A 327 -25.39 -7.69 32.53
CA TYR A 327 -25.77 -6.45 33.20
C TYR A 327 -26.91 -5.80 32.42
N THR A 328 -27.82 -5.07 33.06
CA THR A 328 -28.85 -4.33 32.33
C THR A 328 -28.28 -2.97 31.93
N LEU A 329 -28.65 -2.43 30.76
CA LEU A 329 -28.29 -1.06 30.38
C LEU A 329 -28.81 -0.02 31.40
N ARG A 330 -29.89 -0.33 32.13
CA ARG A 330 -30.40 0.51 33.23
C ARG A 330 -29.51 0.52 34.47
N ASP A 331 -28.68 -0.51 34.63
CA ASP A 331 -27.73 -0.59 35.73
C ASP A 331 -26.51 0.31 35.48
N PHE A 332 -26.47 1.00 34.34
CA PHE A 332 -25.33 1.80 33.91
C PHE A 332 -25.50 3.28 34.22
N VAL A 333 -24.48 3.89 34.81
CA VAL A 333 -24.45 5.32 35.15
C VAL A 333 -23.50 6.08 34.23
N ASP A 334 -22.27 5.61 34.04
CA ASP A 334 -21.24 6.34 33.31
C ASP A 334 -20.10 5.46 32.78
N VAL A 335 -19.45 5.88 31.68
CA VAL A 335 -18.24 5.24 31.14
C VAL A 335 -17.08 6.13 31.52
N GLN A 336 -16.08 5.58 32.21
CA GLN A 336 -14.89 6.33 32.63
C GLN A 336 -13.63 5.72 32.05
N VAL A 337 -12.65 6.56 31.73
CA VAL A 337 -11.28 6.13 31.44
C VAL A 337 -10.47 6.31 32.71
N GLN A 338 -9.83 5.24 33.17
CA GLN A 338 -9.02 5.24 34.38
C GLN A 338 -7.59 4.84 34.08
N LEU A 339 -6.65 5.54 34.72
CA LEU A 339 -5.25 5.16 34.73
C LEU A 339 -5.08 3.89 35.56
N THR A 340 -4.54 2.83 34.97
CA THR A 340 -4.17 1.61 35.67
C THR A 340 -2.69 1.68 36.00
N PRO A 341 -2.30 1.84 37.28
CA PRO A 341 -0.90 1.88 37.65
C PRO A 341 -0.24 0.53 37.31
N SER A 342 0.69 0.54 36.34
CA SER A 342 1.50 -0.65 36.07
C SER A 342 2.54 -0.80 37.18
N ARG A 343 2.51 -1.95 37.87
CA ARG A 343 3.53 -2.30 38.88
C ARG A 343 4.81 -2.86 38.26
N ARG A 344 4.85 -3.07 36.94
CA ARG A 344 5.96 -3.77 36.29
C ARG A 344 6.92 -2.75 35.67
N LEU A 345 8.04 -2.52 36.34
CA LEU A 345 9.21 -1.93 35.71
C LEU A 345 9.72 -2.93 34.68
N VAL A 346 9.70 -2.56 33.40
CA VAL A 346 10.26 -3.44 32.37
C VAL A 346 11.65 -2.95 31.99
N PRO A 347 12.68 -3.79 32.11
CA PRO A 347 14.01 -3.43 31.63
C PRO A 347 13.98 -3.25 30.11
N LYS A 348 14.70 -2.24 29.62
CA LYS A 348 14.97 -2.03 28.20
C LYS A 348 15.84 -3.19 27.70
N GLU A 349 15.48 -3.81 26.57
CA GLU A 349 16.21 -4.97 26.02
C GLU A 349 17.66 -4.62 25.62
N ASP A 350 17.98 -3.33 25.44
CA ASP A 350 19.29 -2.86 24.96
C ASP A 350 20.33 -2.59 26.06
N GLY A 351 20.12 -3.09 27.29
CA GLY A 351 21.15 -3.06 28.34
C GLY A 351 21.44 -1.70 28.99
N ASP A 352 20.95 -0.59 28.43
CA ASP A 352 21.17 0.76 28.96
C ASP A 352 19.97 1.26 29.78
N GLY A 353 20.03 0.97 31.10
CA GLY A 353 19.57 1.79 32.23
C GLY A 353 18.11 2.20 32.41
N ASP A 354 17.39 2.57 31.37
CA ASP A 354 16.12 3.28 31.53
C ASP A 354 14.93 2.33 31.66
N LYS A 355 14.38 2.28 32.88
CA LYS A 355 13.11 1.59 33.16
C LYS A 355 11.96 2.52 32.79
N PHE A 356 11.16 2.12 31.79
CA PHE A 356 9.93 2.83 31.47
C PHE A 356 8.76 2.28 32.31
N TYR A 357 7.91 3.19 32.80
CA TYR A 357 6.61 2.82 33.35
C TYR A 357 5.64 2.62 32.19
N ASP A 358 5.09 1.41 32.08
CA ASP A 358 3.98 1.15 31.15
C ASP A 358 2.73 1.88 31.68
N VAL A 359 2.20 2.81 30.89
CA VAL A 359 1.01 3.55 31.28
C VAL A 359 -0.17 2.87 30.61
N ASN A 360 -0.95 2.16 31.42
CA ASN A 360 -2.12 1.45 30.95
C ASN A 360 -3.37 2.27 31.26
N TYR A 361 -4.25 2.42 30.28
CA TYR A 361 -5.58 2.98 30.48
C TYR A 361 -6.60 1.86 30.41
N GLN A 362 -7.62 1.93 31.26
CA GLN A 362 -8.75 1.00 31.21
C GLN A 362 -10.05 1.75 31.06
N ILE A 363 -10.96 1.21 30.26
CA ILE A 363 -12.34 1.67 30.20
C ILE A 363 -13.11 0.95 31.31
N VAL A 364 -13.82 1.74 32.11
CA VAL A 364 -14.57 1.26 33.28
C VAL A 364 -16.03 1.65 33.13
N LEU A 365 -16.91 0.66 33.25
CA LEU A 365 -18.34 0.88 33.39
C LEU A 365 -18.65 1.15 34.87
N VAL A 366 -19.29 2.29 35.15
CA VAL A 366 -19.80 2.65 36.47
C VAL A 366 -21.26 2.24 36.54
N LEU A 367 -21.57 1.34 37.47
CA LEU A 367 -22.94 0.85 37.66
C LEU A 367 -23.71 1.68 38.70
N THR A 368 -25.05 1.56 38.71
CA THR A 368 -25.95 2.21 39.70
C THR A 368 -25.63 1.80 41.13
N SER A 369 -25.14 0.57 41.32
CA SER A 369 -24.59 0.06 42.58
C SER A 369 -23.27 0.72 43.01
N LYS A 370 -22.74 1.68 42.23
CA LYS A 370 -21.39 2.26 42.33
C LYS A 370 -20.25 1.26 42.10
N ARG A 371 -20.58 0.01 41.76
CA ARG A 371 -19.59 -0.99 41.35
C ARG A 371 -18.96 -0.56 40.02
N GLN A 372 -17.65 -0.67 39.95
CA GLN A 372 -16.88 -0.42 38.75
C GLN A 372 -16.49 -1.74 38.08
N VAL A 373 -16.61 -1.78 36.75
CA VAL A 373 -16.32 -2.97 35.95
C VAL A 373 -15.40 -2.57 34.80
N ALA A 374 -14.14 -3.00 34.86
CA ALA A 374 -13.17 -2.78 33.78
C ALA A 374 -13.49 -3.68 32.58
N ILE A 375 -13.56 -3.09 31.38
CA ILE A 375 -14.02 -3.76 30.17
C ILE A 375 -12.97 -3.89 29.07
N GLN A 376 -12.07 -2.91 28.94
CA GLN A 376 -11.05 -2.89 27.89
C GLN A 376 -9.78 -2.23 28.42
N TYR A 377 -8.62 -2.73 28.01
CA TYR A 377 -7.30 -2.19 28.37
C TYR A 377 -6.58 -1.66 27.14
N TYR A 378 -5.85 -0.56 27.31
CA TYR A 378 -5.02 0.09 26.29
C TYR A 378 -3.63 0.27 26.88
N SER A 379 -2.63 -0.38 26.28
CA SER A 379 -1.22 -0.25 26.67
C SER A 379 -0.50 0.71 25.72
N SER A 380 0.41 1.51 26.26
CA SER A 380 1.30 2.34 25.44
C SER A 380 2.39 1.52 24.72
N ARG A 381 2.55 0.24 25.07
CA ARG A 381 3.66 -0.62 24.67
C ARG A 381 3.47 -1.37 23.36
N GLU A 382 2.26 -1.42 22.81
CA GLU A 382 1.95 -2.25 21.64
C GLU A 382 2.65 -1.84 20.33
N TYR A 383 3.46 -0.75 20.28
CA TYR A 383 4.21 -0.38 19.07
C TYR A 383 5.64 0.10 19.29
N ASN A 384 6.59 -0.79 18.99
CA ASN A 384 8.04 -0.55 18.83
C ASN A 384 8.44 0.07 17.48
N TRP A 385 7.51 0.67 16.71
CA TRP A 385 7.87 1.31 15.44
C TRP A 385 7.63 2.82 15.53
N GLU A 386 8.70 3.58 15.29
CA GLU A 386 8.85 5.05 15.25
C GLU A 386 9.02 5.79 16.60
N PRO A 387 10.23 6.27 16.95
CA PRO A 387 10.53 6.85 18.27
C PRO A 387 10.14 8.32 18.48
N GLU A 388 9.65 9.05 17.49
CA GLU A 388 9.64 10.52 17.58
C GLU A 388 8.28 11.10 18.03
N SER A 389 8.29 11.56 19.30
CA SER A 389 7.42 12.58 19.91
C SER A 389 5.89 12.44 19.75
N GLY A 390 5.21 11.82 20.72
CA GLY A 390 3.74 11.97 20.89
C GLY A 390 2.95 10.79 21.48
N LYS A 391 3.60 9.64 21.76
CA LYS A 391 2.90 8.35 21.96
C LYS A 391 2.09 8.18 23.26
N GLN A 392 2.38 8.91 24.35
CA GLN A 392 1.55 8.82 25.57
C GLN A 392 0.15 9.40 25.36
N ALA A 393 0.00 10.39 24.47
CA ALA A 393 -1.31 10.90 24.09
C ALA A 393 -2.15 9.82 23.39
N THR A 394 -1.52 8.86 22.70
CA THR A 394 -2.24 7.94 21.81
C THR A 394 -3.07 6.88 22.55
N ALA A 395 -2.56 6.27 23.63
CA ALA A 395 -3.32 5.24 24.37
C ALA A 395 -4.50 5.85 25.14
N GLN A 396 -4.28 7.00 25.79
CA GLN A 396 -5.35 7.73 26.48
C GLN A 396 -6.42 8.21 25.49
N VAL A 397 -6.01 8.80 24.36
CA VAL A 397 -6.93 9.28 23.33
C VAL A 397 -7.76 8.12 22.78
N ARG A 398 -7.17 6.97 22.45
CA ARG A 398 -7.92 5.78 22.00
C ARG A 398 -8.92 5.27 23.04
N ALA A 399 -8.51 5.26 24.32
CA ALA A 399 -9.39 4.86 25.41
C ALA A 399 -10.56 5.85 25.57
N GLU A 400 -10.33 7.15 25.50
CA GLU A 400 -11.36 8.19 25.56
C GLU A 400 -12.28 8.17 24.33
N GLU A 401 -11.74 8.00 23.14
CA GLU A 401 -12.54 7.85 21.91
C GLU A 401 -13.47 6.64 22.00
N THR A 402 -12.95 5.50 22.46
CA THR A 402 -13.76 4.28 22.64
C THR A 402 -14.79 4.48 23.75
N ALA A 403 -14.41 5.10 24.88
CA ALA A 403 -15.34 5.43 25.95
C ALA A 403 -16.45 6.37 25.47
N GLN A 404 -16.12 7.39 24.68
CA GLN A 404 -17.09 8.31 24.09
C GLN A 404 -18.06 7.59 23.15
N ARG A 405 -17.60 6.62 22.35
CA ARG A 405 -18.48 5.81 21.48
C ARG A 405 -19.42 4.93 22.30
N ILE A 406 -18.95 4.33 23.40
CA ILE A 406 -19.82 3.59 24.32
C ILE A 406 -20.84 4.54 24.95
N ARG A 407 -20.44 5.73 25.41
CA ARG A 407 -21.36 6.75 25.96
C ARG A 407 -22.43 7.13 24.92
N GLN A 408 -22.04 7.38 23.68
CA GLN A 408 -22.97 7.67 22.58
C GLN A 408 -23.91 6.50 22.29
N TYR A 409 -23.40 5.27 22.34
CA TYR A 409 -24.21 4.07 22.15
C TYR A 409 -25.23 3.87 23.28
N VAL A 410 -24.86 4.15 24.53
CA VAL A 410 -25.77 3.95 25.67
C VAL A 410 -26.82 5.07 25.78
N ARG A 411 -26.52 6.31 25.34
CA ARG A 411 -27.41 7.48 25.49
C ARG A 411 -28.45 7.69 24.38
N LYS A 412 -28.27 7.09 23.21
CA LYS A 412 -29.16 7.30 22.04
C LYS A 412 -30.44 6.48 22.26
N ASP A 413 -31.34 7.04 23.06
CA ASP A 413 -32.75 6.63 23.24
C ASP A 413 -33.65 7.21 22.15
#